data_AF-D8TY27-F1
#
_entry.id   AF-D8TY27-F1
#
_cell.length_a   1.000
_cell.length_b   1.000
_cell.length_c   1.000
_cell.angle_alpha   90.00
_cell.angle_beta   90.00
_cell.angle_gamma   90.00
#
_symmetry.space_group_name_H-M   'P 1'
#
loop_
_entity.id
_entity.type
_entity.pdbx_description
1 polymer ?
#
loop_
_entity_poly.entity_id
_entity_poly.type
_entity_poly.pdbx_seq_one_letter_code
_entity_poly.pdbx_strand_id
1 'polypeptide(L)'
;MNQGGVWYKAPYKLHRKEPAVHQKGAQLEWRFRSHSALRQLPKASMEAVERDIRRVDKEIKAVGKQITACKDSKTLQILWTEKQQLREEKKQLRDEKKELLPLLRKQEQQLRKQEKQLGEQEMQLACSAAVPDKNVTCFFAALLNMAVPDAGNLLTLGSDVFPLHKESRQLYVRECYPELFKAIYEYKNKKHVVTGTPGIGKSFFFYYMVLQLLHSPSPPPFILWEHLGNPGQMWCYTHETGQVRHSSSRMTFQHEFENRDTWYFADGVQPITTTAVHTVLITPPVYKTSKEMEKEGASVWYMPVWEYDELLDCRSKMYDEVPEATVENLYQCYGGVARYVLQHPLLHPNAKLCKLLEPLVNAIHTCVTTQMPI
;
A
#
# COMPACT_ATOMS: atom_id res chain seq x y z
N MET A 1 -46.57 4.81 40.29
CA MET A 1 -46.84 6.26 40.37
C MET A 1 -45.98 6.93 39.31
N ASN A 2 -46.61 7.38 38.23
CA ASN A 2 -45.96 8.03 37.09
C ASN A 2 -45.86 9.55 37.33
N GLN A 3 -44.66 10.10 37.18
CA GLN A 3 -44.41 11.50 36.80
C GLN A 3 -43.54 11.38 35.52
N GLY A 4 -43.83 12.00 34.39
CA GLY A 4 -44.28 13.38 34.18
C GLY A 4 -43.12 14.13 33.55
N GLY A 5 -42.94 14.02 32.23
CA GLY A 5 -41.85 14.65 31.49
C GLY A 5 -42.27 15.03 30.07
N VAL A 6 -42.73 16.27 29.92
CA VAL A 6 -43.13 16.91 28.67
C VAL A 6 -41.87 17.35 27.92
N TRP A 7 -41.69 16.88 26.68
CA TRP A 7 -40.63 17.36 25.78
C TRP A 7 -41.24 18.23 24.69
N TYR A 8 -40.82 19.50 24.66
CA TYR A 8 -41.12 20.46 23.61
C TYR A 8 -40.40 20.09 22.30
N LYS A 9 -41.15 20.06 21.19
CA LYS A 9 -40.60 20.05 19.82
C LYS A 9 -40.35 21.50 19.37
N ALA A 10 -39.10 21.85 19.09
CA ALA A 10 -38.74 23.02 18.29
C ALA A 10 -38.00 22.57 17.02
N PRO A 11 -38.26 23.19 15.84
CA PRO A 11 -37.74 22.71 14.58
C PRO A 11 -36.40 23.39 14.24
N TYR A 12 -35.30 22.64 14.27
CA TYR A 12 -34.06 23.08 13.62
C TYR A 12 -33.97 22.46 12.23
N LYS A 13 -34.26 23.26 11.20
CA LYS A 13 -33.89 22.98 9.82
C LYS A 13 -32.36 23.02 9.72
N LEU A 14 -31.72 21.87 9.78
CA LEU A 14 -30.35 21.70 9.32
C LEU A 14 -30.36 21.80 7.79
N HIS A 15 -29.92 22.95 7.27
CA HIS A 15 -29.47 23.06 5.88
C HIS A 15 -28.30 22.09 5.68
N ARG A 16 -28.62 20.92 5.13
CA ARG A 16 -27.67 19.97 4.59
C ARG A 16 -27.00 20.65 3.38
N LYS A 17 -25.85 21.28 3.59
CA LYS A 17 -24.92 21.52 2.49
C LYS A 17 -24.40 20.15 2.08
N GLU A 18 -24.89 19.65 0.96
CA GLU A 18 -24.29 18.51 0.28
C GLU A 18 -22.80 18.81 0.04
N PRO A 19 -21.87 17.91 0.44
CA PRO A 19 -20.47 18.14 0.19
C PRO A 19 -20.17 17.97 -1.30
N ALA A 20 -19.33 18.84 -1.84
CA ALA A 20 -18.81 18.87 -3.22
C ALA A 20 -18.09 17.58 -3.68
N VAL A 21 -18.09 16.52 -2.86
CA VAL A 21 -17.52 15.19 -3.12
C VAL A 21 -18.39 14.40 -4.11
N HIS A 22 -19.72 14.56 -4.08
CA HIS A 22 -20.60 13.89 -5.05
C HIS A 22 -20.55 14.51 -6.45
N GLN A 23 -20.27 15.81 -6.57
CA GLN A 23 -20.09 16.43 -7.88
C GLN A 23 -18.80 15.97 -8.58
N LYS A 24 -17.69 15.80 -7.86
CA LYS A 24 -16.43 15.30 -8.43
C LYS A 24 -16.50 13.82 -8.83
N GLY A 25 -17.15 12.97 -8.01
CA GLY A 25 -17.39 11.56 -8.34
C GLY A 25 -18.25 11.38 -9.59
N ALA A 26 -19.35 12.13 -9.70
CA ALA A 26 -20.22 12.12 -10.87
C ALA A 26 -19.52 12.65 -12.14
N GLN A 27 -18.62 13.63 -12.00
CA GLN A 27 -17.85 14.18 -13.12
C GLN A 27 -16.77 13.20 -13.63
N LEU A 28 -16.14 12.44 -12.73
CA LEU A 28 -15.20 11.37 -13.06
C LEU A 28 -15.91 10.17 -13.70
N GLU A 29 -17.05 9.73 -13.15
CA GLU A 29 -17.86 8.66 -13.74
C GLU A 29 -18.40 9.04 -15.13
N TRP A 30 -18.87 10.27 -15.32
CA TRP A 30 -19.30 10.76 -16.64
C TRP A 30 -18.13 10.78 -17.63
N ARG A 31 -16.94 11.25 -17.22
CA ARG A 31 -15.73 11.22 -18.06
C ARG A 31 -15.31 9.79 -18.40
N PHE A 32 -15.37 8.85 -17.46
CA PHE A 32 -15.02 7.45 -17.68
C PHE A 32 -16.00 6.76 -18.64
N ARG A 33 -17.30 6.99 -18.45
CA ARG A 33 -18.36 6.47 -19.36
C ARG A 33 -18.24 7.07 -20.76
N SER A 34 -17.96 8.37 -20.87
CA SER A 34 -17.71 9.01 -22.17
C SER A 34 -16.44 8.48 -22.86
N HIS A 35 -15.35 8.25 -22.12
CA HIS A 35 -14.13 7.64 -22.69
C HIS A 35 -14.36 6.17 -23.09
N SER A 36 -15.13 5.41 -22.32
CA SER A 36 -15.51 4.03 -22.64
C SER A 36 -16.38 3.96 -23.91
N ALA A 37 -17.39 4.83 -24.02
CA ALA A 37 -18.23 4.92 -25.21
C ALA A 37 -17.44 5.33 -26.47
N LEU A 38 -16.51 6.30 -26.32
CA LEU A 38 -15.62 6.73 -27.42
C LEU A 38 -14.62 5.64 -27.87
N ARG A 39 -14.24 4.70 -26.99
CA ARG A 39 -13.43 3.52 -27.37
C ARG A 39 -14.19 2.50 -28.20
N GLN A 40 -15.51 2.41 -28.03
CA GLN A 40 -16.31 1.32 -28.62
C GLN A 40 -16.81 1.63 -30.03
N LEU A 41 -17.14 2.88 -30.36
CA LEU A 41 -17.73 3.25 -31.65
C LEU A 41 -16.89 2.86 -32.88
N PRO A 42 -15.57 3.12 -32.95
CA PRO A 42 -14.76 2.79 -34.13
C PRO A 42 -14.40 1.30 -34.21
N LYS A 43 -14.27 0.63 -33.06
CA LYS A 43 -14.06 -0.81 -32.98
C LYS A 43 -15.29 -1.56 -33.48
N ALA A 44 -16.47 -1.12 -33.09
CA ALA A 44 -17.73 -1.68 -33.57
C ALA A 44 -17.90 -1.52 -35.09
N SER A 45 -17.49 -0.38 -35.67
CA SER A 45 -17.50 -0.17 -37.13
C SER A 45 -16.54 -1.11 -37.86
N MET A 46 -15.31 -1.29 -37.37
CA MET A 46 -14.36 -2.25 -37.96
C MET A 46 -14.85 -3.70 -37.84
N GLU A 47 -15.42 -4.07 -36.69
CA GLU A 47 -16.03 -5.39 -36.49
C GLU A 47 -17.25 -5.63 -37.39
N ALA A 48 -18.03 -4.59 -37.70
CA ALA A 48 -19.12 -4.68 -38.69
C ALA A 48 -18.58 -4.98 -40.10
N VAL A 49 -17.60 -4.20 -40.58
CA VAL A 49 -16.97 -4.43 -41.90
C VAL A 49 -16.33 -5.82 -41.98
N GLU A 50 -15.67 -6.28 -40.92
CA GLU A 50 -15.12 -7.65 -40.87
C GLU A 50 -16.18 -8.76 -40.87
N ARG A 51 -17.36 -8.50 -40.30
CA ARG A 51 -18.50 -9.42 -40.36
C ARG A 51 -19.08 -9.48 -41.77
N ASP A 52 -19.23 -8.34 -42.44
CA ASP A 52 -19.75 -8.27 -43.80
C ASP A 52 -18.78 -8.93 -44.80
N ILE A 53 -17.47 -8.71 -44.68
CA ILE A 53 -16.46 -9.43 -45.49
C ILE A 53 -16.62 -10.95 -45.31
N ARG A 54 -16.82 -11.43 -44.08
CA ARG A 54 -17.02 -12.86 -43.78
C ARG A 54 -18.33 -13.39 -44.34
N ARG A 55 -19.40 -12.58 -44.35
CA ARG A 55 -20.70 -12.94 -44.96
C ARG A 55 -20.56 -13.11 -46.47
N VAL A 56 -20.04 -12.09 -47.15
CA VAL A 56 -19.84 -12.09 -48.61
C VAL A 56 -18.91 -13.24 -49.02
N ASP A 57 -17.89 -13.57 -48.22
CA ASP A 57 -17.04 -14.74 -48.48
C ASP A 57 -17.77 -16.09 -48.43
N LYS A 58 -18.77 -16.22 -47.56
CA LYS A 58 -19.61 -17.43 -47.51
C LYS A 58 -20.52 -17.50 -48.73
N GLU A 59 -21.08 -16.39 -49.16
CA GLU A 59 -21.96 -16.30 -50.35
C GLU A 59 -21.17 -16.62 -51.63
N ILE A 60 -19.97 -16.06 -51.81
CA ILE A 60 -19.08 -16.40 -52.94
C ILE A 60 -18.80 -17.91 -52.99
N LYS A 61 -18.57 -18.54 -51.83
CA LYS A 61 -18.34 -19.99 -51.74
C LYS A 61 -19.60 -20.78 -52.08
N ALA A 62 -20.77 -20.34 -51.63
CA ALA A 62 -22.05 -20.98 -51.90
C ALA A 62 -22.41 -20.92 -53.39
N VAL A 63 -22.35 -19.73 -54.00
CA VAL A 63 -22.54 -19.54 -55.45
C VAL A 63 -21.49 -20.34 -56.23
N GLY A 64 -20.24 -20.39 -55.75
CA GLY A 64 -19.20 -21.24 -56.32
C GLY A 64 -19.58 -22.73 -56.39
N LYS A 65 -20.21 -23.28 -55.35
CA LYS A 65 -20.72 -24.66 -55.34
C LYS A 65 -21.91 -24.85 -56.30
N GLN A 66 -22.80 -23.86 -56.40
CA GLN A 66 -23.93 -23.91 -57.33
C GLN A 66 -23.45 -23.90 -58.79
N ILE A 67 -22.44 -23.10 -59.13
CA ILE A 67 -21.81 -23.10 -60.47
C ILE A 67 -21.27 -24.49 -60.80
N THR A 68 -20.58 -25.15 -59.87
CA THR A 68 -20.03 -26.50 -60.12
C THR A 68 -21.09 -27.59 -60.30
N ALA A 69 -22.30 -27.38 -59.78
CA ALA A 69 -23.40 -28.34 -59.86
C ALA A 69 -24.40 -28.05 -61.00
N CYS A 70 -24.32 -26.85 -61.60
CA CYS A 70 -25.29 -26.40 -62.61
C CYS A 70 -24.94 -26.95 -64.00
N LYS A 71 -25.95 -27.49 -64.69
CA LYS A 71 -25.84 -28.04 -66.06
C LYS A 71 -26.52 -27.15 -67.11
N ASP A 72 -27.32 -26.18 -66.69
CA ASP A 72 -28.05 -25.26 -67.56
C ASP A 72 -27.22 -24.02 -67.89
N SER A 73 -27.05 -23.75 -69.19
CA SER A 73 -26.17 -22.67 -69.68
C SER A 73 -26.66 -21.27 -69.31
N LYS A 74 -27.98 -21.04 -69.27
CA LYS A 74 -28.54 -19.73 -68.93
C LYS A 74 -28.37 -19.44 -67.44
N THR A 75 -28.61 -20.44 -66.60
CA THR A 75 -28.43 -20.37 -65.14
C THR A 75 -26.96 -20.20 -64.76
N LEU A 76 -26.04 -20.87 -65.45
CA LEU A 76 -24.60 -20.67 -65.27
C LEU A 76 -24.18 -19.22 -65.50
N GLN A 77 -24.71 -18.57 -66.53
CA GLN A 77 -24.38 -17.18 -66.85
C GLN A 77 -24.87 -16.20 -65.77
N ILE A 78 -26.04 -16.47 -65.18
CA ILE A 78 -26.58 -15.70 -64.04
C ILE A 78 -25.69 -15.87 -62.81
N LEU A 79 -25.36 -17.12 -62.43
CA LEU A 79 -24.53 -17.40 -61.26
C LEU A 79 -23.10 -16.84 -61.39
N TRP A 80 -22.53 -16.83 -62.59
CA TRP A 80 -21.25 -16.17 -62.84
C TRP A 80 -21.33 -14.65 -62.66
N THR A 81 -22.41 -14.03 -63.10
CA THR A 81 -22.64 -12.59 -62.94
C THR A 81 -22.78 -12.22 -61.46
N GLU A 82 -23.59 -12.98 -60.71
CA GLU A 82 -23.75 -12.83 -59.26
C GLU A 82 -22.43 -12.99 -58.50
N LYS A 83 -21.63 -14.00 -58.84
CA LYS A 83 -20.31 -14.22 -58.24
C LYS A 83 -19.33 -13.07 -58.51
N GLN A 84 -19.42 -12.42 -59.67
CA GLN A 84 -18.59 -11.24 -59.97
C GLN A 84 -19.04 -10.01 -59.16
N GLN A 85 -20.35 -9.81 -59.01
CA GLN A 85 -20.88 -8.74 -58.17
C GLN A 85 -20.42 -8.89 -56.70
N LEU A 86 -20.55 -10.09 -56.13
CA LEU A 86 -20.08 -10.38 -54.78
C LEU A 86 -18.56 -10.18 -54.61
N ARG A 87 -17.77 -10.45 -55.65
CA ARG A 87 -16.32 -10.19 -55.64
C ARG A 87 -16.00 -8.70 -55.61
N GLU A 88 -16.77 -7.88 -56.33
CA GLU A 88 -16.59 -6.43 -56.32
C GLU A 88 -17.05 -5.83 -54.98
N GLU A 89 -18.18 -6.28 -54.43
CA GLU A 89 -18.62 -5.89 -53.08
C GLU A 89 -17.57 -6.24 -52.01
N LYS A 90 -17.00 -7.45 -52.07
CA LYS A 90 -15.91 -7.86 -51.16
C LYS A 90 -14.69 -6.96 -51.29
N LYS A 91 -14.36 -6.51 -52.50
CA LYS A 91 -13.22 -5.62 -52.75
C LYS A 91 -13.49 -4.24 -52.15
N GLN A 92 -14.68 -3.68 -52.33
CA GLN A 92 -15.10 -2.42 -51.71
C GLN A 92 -14.99 -2.48 -50.18
N LEU A 93 -15.50 -3.54 -49.54
CA LEU A 93 -15.39 -3.72 -48.09
C LEU A 93 -13.94 -3.83 -47.60
N ARG A 94 -13.04 -4.40 -48.41
CA ARG A 94 -11.60 -4.47 -48.08
C ARG A 94 -10.93 -3.11 -48.17
N ASP A 95 -11.30 -2.30 -49.16
CA ASP A 95 -10.78 -0.95 -49.32
C ASP A 95 -11.31 -0.05 -48.18
N GLU A 96 -12.59 -0.16 -47.82
CA GLU A 96 -13.17 0.49 -46.64
C GLU A 96 -12.42 0.11 -45.35
N LYS A 97 -12.13 -1.18 -45.15
CA LYS A 97 -11.31 -1.65 -44.02
C LYS A 97 -9.92 -1.02 -44.01
N LYS A 98 -9.29 -0.86 -45.18
CA LYS A 98 -7.95 -0.29 -45.33
C LYS A 98 -7.93 1.20 -44.96
N GLU A 99 -9.00 1.92 -45.26
CA GLU A 99 -9.20 3.33 -44.87
C GLU A 99 -9.49 3.50 -43.37
N LEU A 100 -10.27 2.58 -42.76
CA LEU A 100 -10.62 2.64 -41.34
C LEU A 100 -9.45 2.32 -40.39
N LEU A 101 -8.52 1.46 -40.81
CA LEU A 101 -7.40 1.01 -39.96
C LEU A 101 -6.47 2.14 -39.47
N PRO A 102 -5.98 3.07 -40.32
CA PRO A 102 -5.15 4.19 -39.85
C PRO A 102 -5.91 5.15 -38.94
N LEU A 103 -7.21 5.35 -39.16
CA LEU A 103 -8.06 6.19 -38.31
C LEU A 103 -8.15 5.63 -36.89
N LEU A 104 -8.38 4.32 -36.76
CA LEU A 104 -8.38 3.61 -35.49
C LEU A 104 -7.04 3.74 -34.75
N ARG A 105 -5.92 3.53 -35.46
CA ARG A 105 -4.57 3.68 -34.87
C ARG A 105 -4.33 5.10 -34.37
N LYS A 106 -4.72 6.12 -35.15
CA LYS A 106 -4.58 7.53 -34.78
C LYS A 106 -5.39 7.86 -33.52
N GLN A 107 -6.62 7.34 -33.43
CA GLN A 107 -7.48 7.54 -32.28
C GLN A 107 -6.94 6.83 -31.03
N GLU A 108 -6.45 5.60 -31.14
CA GLU A 108 -5.82 4.90 -30.00
C GLU A 108 -4.57 5.63 -29.50
N GLN A 109 -3.75 6.18 -30.40
CA GLN A 109 -2.61 7.01 -30.01
C GLN A 109 -3.05 8.31 -29.32
N GLN A 110 -4.11 8.96 -29.81
CA GLN A 110 -4.65 10.17 -29.21
C GLN A 110 -5.22 9.91 -27.82
N LEU A 111 -5.95 8.80 -27.64
CA LEU A 111 -6.45 8.36 -26.34
C LEU A 111 -5.29 8.07 -25.37
N ARG A 112 -4.25 7.36 -25.79
CA ARG A 112 -3.06 7.13 -24.96
C ARG A 112 -2.38 8.43 -24.53
N LYS A 113 -2.30 9.42 -25.43
CA LYS A 113 -1.77 10.75 -25.09
C LYS A 113 -2.65 11.47 -24.09
N GLN A 114 -3.97 11.42 -24.25
CA GLN A 114 -4.93 12.02 -23.31
C GLN A 114 -4.88 11.34 -21.94
N GLU A 115 -4.80 10.01 -21.89
CA GLU A 115 -4.65 9.26 -20.63
C GLU A 115 -3.36 9.66 -19.90
N LYS A 116 -2.25 9.77 -20.65
CA LYS A 116 -0.97 10.21 -20.09
C LYS A 116 -1.07 11.64 -19.54
N GLN A 117 -1.65 12.57 -20.29
CA GLN A 117 -1.85 13.95 -19.85
C GLN A 117 -2.79 14.05 -18.63
N LEU A 118 -3.84 13.24 -18.59
CA LEU A 118 -4.76 13.20 -17.47
C LEU A 118 -4.07 12.65 -16.21
N GLY A 119 -3.28 11.59 -16.36
CA GLY A 119 -2.46 11.06 -15.26
C GLY A 119 -1.44 12.07 -14.76
N GLU A 120 -0.78 12.82 -15.66
CA GLU A 120 0.14 13.90 -15.30
C GLU A 120 -0.58 15.05 -14.55
N GLN A 121 -1.79 15.43 -14.97
CA GLN A 121 -2.60 16.44 -14.28
C GLN A 121 -3.08 15.97 -12.91
N GLU A 122 -3.58 14.74 -12.80
CA GLU A 122 -4.00 14.15 -11.53
C GLU A 122 -2.82 14.02 -10.56
N MET A 123 -1.64 13.65 -11.07
CA MET A 123 -0.39 13.62 -10.29
C MET A 123 0.02 15.01 -9.81
N GLN A 124 -0.04 16.05 -10.65
CA GLN A 124 0.25 17.42 -10.22
C GLN A 124 -0.71 17.90 -9.12
N LEU A 125 -2.01 17.61 -9.26
CA LEU A 125 -3.00 17.90 -8.23
C LEU A 125 -2.74 17.10 -6.93
N ALA A 126 -2.34 15.83 -7.03
CA ALA A 126 -2.02 15.00 -5.87
C ALA A 126 -0.75 15.48 -5.16
N CYS A 127 0.32 15.79 -5.88
CA CYS A 127 1.55 16.37 -5.30
C CYS A 127 1.28 17.67 -4.55
N SER A 128 0.34 18.51 -5.03
CA SER A 128 -0.08 19.73 -4.32
C SER A 128 -0.85 19.46 -3.03
N ALA A 129 -1.32 18.24 -2.80
CA ALA A 129 -2.00 17.81 -1.58
C ALA A 129 -1.03 17.26 -0.51
N ALA A 130 0.27 17.12 -0.82
CA ALA A 130 1.28 16.76 0.17
C ALA A 130 1.56 17.96 1.08
N VAL A 131 1.37 17.79 2.39
CA VAL A 131 1.56 18.87 3.37
C VAL A 131 2.92 18.71 4.04
N PRO A 132 3.75 19.77 4.14
CA PRO A 132 4.98 19.73 4.91
C PRO A 132 4.73 19.39 6.38
N ASP A 133 5.51 18.46 6.94
CA ASP A 133 5.48 18.11 8.35
C ASP A 133 6.74 18.64 9.05
N LYS A 134 6.63 19.81 9.69
CA LYS A 134 7.77 20.47 10.33
C LYS A 134 8.34 19.66 11.49
N ASN A 135 7.49 19.00 12.28
CA ASN A 135 7.93 18.26 13.46
C ASN A 135 8.73 17.03 13.06
N VAL A 136 8.25 16.28 12.06
CA VAL A 136 8.97 15.11 11.57
C VAL A 136 10.21 15.54 10.77
N THR A 137 10.16 16.66 10.05
CA THR A 137 11.35 17.26 9.42
C THR A 137 12.45 17.54 10.46
N CYS A 138 12.12 18.18 11.59
CA CYS A 138 13.07 18.41 12.68
C CYS A 138 13.64 17.10 13.24
N PHE A 139 12.80 16.08 13.42
CA PHE A 139 13.25 14.76 13.86
C PHE A 139 14.29 14.14 12.90
N PHE A 140 14.05 14.16 11.58
CA PHE A 140 15.05 13.66 10.61
C PHE A 140 16.33 14.50 10.60
N ALA A 141 16.20 15.83 10.74
CA ALA A 141 17.36 16.72 10.85
C ALA A 141 18.19 16.42 12.11
N ALA A 142 17.54 16.07 13.23
CA ALA A 142 18.23 15.63 14.43
C ALA A 142 18.97 14.31 14.18
N LEU A 143 18.31 13.30 13.60
CA LEU A 143 18.94 12.00 13.30
C LEU A 143 20.19 12.14 12.43
N LEU A 144 20.18 12.98 11.40
CA LEU A 144 21.35 13.21 10.52
C LEU A 144 22.61 13.70 11.24
N ASN A 145 22.47 14.29 12.43
CA ASN A 145 23.59 14.81 13.22
C ASN A 145 23.97 13.87 14.37
N MET A 146 23.33 12.70 14.48
CA MET A 146 23.54 11.74 15.56
C MET A 146 24.40 10.58 15.09
N ALA A 147 25.39 10.20 15.89
CA ALA A 147 26.10 8.93 15.68
C ALA A 147 25.13 7.75 15.86
N VAL A 148 25.31 6.71 15.06
CA VAL A 148 24.60 5.43 15.25
C VAL A 148 25.13 4.78 16.53
N PRO A 149 24.30 4.58 17.58
CA PRO A 149 24.77 3.96 18.81
C PRO A 149 25.02 2.45 18.60
N ASP A 150 26.03 1.94 19.28
CA ASP A 150 26.25 0.49 19.38
C ASP A 150 25.11 -0.20 20.16
N ALA A 151 25.02 -1.52 20.02
CA ALA A 151 24.14 -2.33 20.85
C ALA A 151 24.39 -2.10 22.34
N GLY A 152 23.32 -2.08 23.13
CA GLY A 152 23.35 -1.74 24.55
C GLY A 152 23.33 -0.24 24.83
N ASN A 153 23.56 0.63 23.84
CA ASN A 153 23.54 2.08 24.04
C ASN A 153 22.19 2.71 23.68
N LEU A 154 22.01 3.94 24.14
CA LEU A 154 20.79 4.70 23.92
C LEU A 154 20.94 5.67 22.75
N LEU A 155 19.96 5.66 21.85
CA LEU A 155 19.66 6.79 20.99
C LEU A 155 18.77 7.77 21.76
N THR A 156 19.33 8.89 22.22
CA THR A 156 18.61 9.93 22.97
C THR A 156 18.34 11.14 22.08
N LEU A 157 17.07 11.38 21.77
CA LEU A 157 16.62 12.61 21.13
C LEU A 157 16.62 13.72 22.20
N GLY A 158 17.21 14.88 21.89
CA GLY A 158 17.30 16.01 22.83
C GLY A 158 15.94 16.54 23.25
N SER A 159 15.47 17.62 22.61
CA SER A 159 14.10 18.12 22.81
C SER A 159 13.05 17.40 21.95
N ASP A 160 13.49 16.65 20.95
CA ASP A 160 12.61 15.96 20.00
C ASP A 160 12.02 14.66 20.57
N VAL A 161 11.00 14.14 19.89
CA VAL A 161 10.32 12.90 20.24
C VAL A 161 10.23 11.99 19.02
N PHE A 162 10.11 10.69 19.26
CA PHE A 162 9.87 9.72 18.21
C PHE A 162 8.45 9.92 17.62
N PRO A 163 8.29 10.20 16.30
CA PRO A 163 6.98 10.59 15.74
C PRO A 163 5.82 9.61 15.98
N LEU A 164 6.10 8.31 15.96
CA LEU A 164 5.17 7.21 16.24
C LEU A 164 5.06 6.87 17.74
N HIS A 165 5.99 7.36 18.58
CA HIS A 165 6.09 7.07 20.02
C HIS A 165 6.35 8.38 20.78
N LYS A 166 5.39 9.31 20.75
CA LYS A 166 5.56 10.70 21.21
C LYS A 166 5.92 10.84 22.70
N GLU A 167 5.63 9.82 23.50
CA GLU A 167 5.97 9.76 24.92
C GLU A 167 7.42 9.32 25.17
N SER A 168 8.14 8.90 24.13
CA SER A 168 9.51 8.41 24.22
C SER A 168 10.49 9.40 23.59
N ARG A 169 11.57 9.69 24.32
CA ARG A 169 12.72 10.47 23.84
C ARG A 169 13.97 9.62 23.66
N GLN A 170 13.94 8.39 24.16
CA GLN A 170 15.08 7.47 24.14
C GLN A 170 14.67 6.16 23.47
N LEU A 171 15.61 5.55 22.77
CA LEU A 171 15.51 4.23 22.18
C LEU A 171 16.74 3.44 22.61
N TYR A 172 16.52 2.29 23.23
CA TYR A 172 17.57 1.33 23.52
C TYR A 172 17.91 0.53 22.26
N VAL A 173 19.18 0.56 21.82
CA VAL A 173 19.65 -0.23 20.68
C VAL A 173 19.88 -1.66 21.14
N ARG A 174 18.97 -2.55 20.74
CA ARG A 174 19.02 -3.97 21.07
C ARG A 174 20.21 -4.67 20.43
N GLU A 175 20.69 -5.74 21.06
CA GLU A 175 21.78 -6.57 20.51
C GLU A 175 21.45 -7.15 19.14
N CYS A 176 20.17 -7.48 18.89
CA CYS A 176 19.74 -8.01 17.61
C CYS A 176 19.62 -6.96 16.49
N TYR A 177 19.59 -5.66 16.80
CA TYR A 177 19.33 -4.62 15.78
C TYR A 177 20.41 -4.51 14.70
N PRO A 178 21.72 -4.46 15.02
CA PRO A 178 22.77 -4.35 14.00
C PRO A 178 22.75 -5.52 13.02
N GLU A 179 22.72 -6.76 13.53
CA GLU A 179 22.73 -7.96 12.68
C GLU A 179 21.45 -8.11 11.87
N LEU A 180 20.28 -7.80 12.45
CA LEU A 180 19.01 -7.82 11.73
C LEU A 180 18.97 -6.75 10.63
N PHE A 181 19.45 -5.54 10.90
CA PHE A 181 19.54 -4.48 9.89
C PHE A 181 20.48 -4.89 8.77
N LYS A 182 21.68 -5.39 9.09
CA LYS A 182 22.64 -5.87 8.12
C LYS A 182 22.05 -6.96 7.22
N ALA A 183 21.39 -7.95 7.83
CA ALA A 183 20.73 -9.04 7.11
C ALA A 183 19.65 -8.54 6.13
N ILE A 184 18.92 -7.47 6.48
CA ILE A 184 17.93 -6.84 5.59
C ILE A 184 18.62 -6.00 4.50
N TYR A 185 19.58 -5.17 4.89
CA TYR A 185 20.25 -4.19 4.02
C TYR A 185 21.08 -4.84 2.92
N GLU A 186 21.80 -5.92 3.23
CA GLU A 186 22.68 -6.64 2.29
C GLU A 186 21.93 -7.67 1.44
N TYR A 187 20.65 -7.93 1.74
CA TYR A 187 19.91 -8.98 1.06
C TYR A 187 19.57 -8.60 -0.38
N LYS A 188 19.62 -9.59 -1.28
CA LYS A 188 19.33 -9.36 -2.70
C LYS A 188 17.87 -9.01 -2.97
N ASN A 189 16.96 -9.54 -2.17
CA ASN A 189 15.55 -9.25 -2.28
C ASN A 189 15.24 -7.91 -1.62
N LYS A 190 14.39 -7.11 -2.26
CA LYS A 190 13.96 -5.79 -1.77
C LYS A 190 12.73 -5.85 -0.85
N LYS A 191 12.07 -7.02 -0.74
CA LYS A 191 10.86 -7.20 0.07
C LYS A 191 11.17 -8.01 1.32
N HIS A 192 10.82 -7.45 2.47
CA HIS A 192 11.08 -8.04 3.78
C HIS A 192 9.86 -7.99 4.67
N VAL A 193 9.73 -9.01 5.51
CA VAL A 193 8.77 -9.05 6.62
C VAL A 193 9.57 -9.18 7.91
N VAL A 194 9.50 -8.19 8.79
CA VAL A 194 10.04 -8.26 10.15
C VAL A 194 8.89 -8.58 11.09
N THR A 195 8.91 -9.78 11.66
CA THR A 195 7.86 -10.29 12.53
C THR A 195 8.36 -10.79 13.88
N GLY A 196 7.45 -11.04 14.81
CA GLY A 196 7.76 -11.49 16.17
C GLY A 196 6.71 -11.05 17.17
N THR A 197 6.85 -11.50 18.42
CA THR A 197 5.91 -11.25 19.51
C THR A 197 5.57 -9.76 19.66
N PRO A 198 4.28 -9.36 19.79
CA PRO A 198 3.92 -7.97 20.07
C PRO A 198 4.64 -7.43 21.32
N GLY A 199 5.16 -6.20 21.26
CA GLY A 199 5.78 -5.55 22.43
C GLY A 199 7.29 -5.76 22.63
N ILE A 200 7.99 -6.40 21.69
CA ILE A 200 9.45 -6.64 21.76
C ILE A 200 10.33 -5.56 21.10
N GLY A 201 9.74 -4.46 20.61
CA GLY A 201 10.52 -3.34 20.03
C GLY A 201 10.55 -3.24 18.50
N LYS A 202 9.79 -4.05 17.76
CA LYS A 202 9.73 -3.98 16.28
C LYS A 202 9.51 -2.57 15.71
N SER A 203 8.61 -1.79 16.29
CA SER A 203 8.35 -0.41 15.83
C SER A 203 9.46 0.57 16.22
N PHE A 204 10.28 0.27 17.24
CA PHE A 204 11.49 1.05 17.53
C PHE A 204 12.62 0.68 16.56
N PHE A 205 12.71 -0.58 16.13
CA PHE A 205 13.66 -1.01 15.10
C PHE A 205 13.51 -0.21 13.80
N PHE A 206 12.29 0.21 13.41
CA PHE A 206 12.08 1.16 12.31
C PHE A 206 12.97 2.40 12.43
N TYR A 207 13.03 3.06 13.60
CA TYR A 207 13.86 4.25 13.78
C TYR A 207 15.36 3.94 13.69
N TYR A 208 15.78 2.78 14.20
CA TYR A 208 17.16 2.32 14.05
C TYR A 208 17.51 2.11 12.57
N MET A 209 16.61 1.49 11.79
CA MET A 209 16.78 1.33 10.35
C MET A 209 16.85 2.67 9.62
N VAL A 210 15.98 3.63 9.96
CA VAL A 210 16.02 4.98 9.39
C VAL A 210 17.37 5.65 9.69
N LEU A 211 17.82 5.61 10.94
CA LEU A 211 19.11 6.18 11.33
C LEU A 211 20.27 5.55 10.56
N GLN A 212 20.29 4.23 10.42
CA GLN A 212 21.30 3.51 9.64
C GLN A 212 21.25 3.86 8.15
N LEU A 213 20.06 3.98 7.55
CA LEU A 213 19.90 4.35 6.14
C LEU A 213 20.41 5.76 5.86
N LEU A 214 20.12 6.71 6.75
CA LEU A 214 20.59 8.09 6.65
C LEU A 214 22.12 8.20 6.70
N HIS A 215 22.79 7.29 7.41
CA HIS A 215 24.26 7.23 7.53
C HIS A 215 24.93 6.21 6.60
N SER A 216 24.15 5.54 5.75
CA SER A 216 24.72 4.57 4.82
C SER A 216 25.58 5.28 3.76
N PRO A 217 26.55 4.59 3.13
CA PRO A 217 27.42 5.19 2.11
C PRO A 217 26.66 5.79 0.91
N SER A 218 25.45 5.28 0.65
CA SER A 218 24.54 5.77 -0.39
C SER A 218 23.13 5.88 0.21
N PRO A 219 22.83 6.98 0.94
CA PRO A 219 21.51 7.17 1.54
C PRO A 219 20.41 7.14 0.47
N PRO A 220 19.25 6.55 0.77
CA PRO A 220 18.16 6.49 -0.20
C PRO A 220 17.61 7.90 -0.48
N PRO A 221 17.23 8.20 -1.74
CA PRO A 221 16.68 9.51 -2.09
C PRO A 221 15.37 9.80 -1.35
N PHE A 222 14.59 8.75 -1.08
CA PHE A 222 13.30 8.82 -0.41
C PHE A 222 13.15 7.73 0.66
N ILE A 223 12.54 8.11 1.78
CA ILE A 223 12.07 7.17 2.81
C ILE A 223 10.57 7.40 3.02
N LEU A 224 9.77 6.41 2.68
CA LEU A 224 8.31 6.39 2.81
C LEU A 224 7.91 5.55 4.02
N TRP A 225 6.88 5.95 4.76
CA TRP A 225 6.31 5.08 5.78
C TRP A 225 4.83 5.29 6.06
N GLU A 226 4.20 4.23 6.56
CA GLU A 226 2.84 4.19 7.09
C GLU A 226 2.84 3.44 8.42
N HIS A 227 1.93 3.82 9.32
CA HIS A 227 1.83 3.23 10.65
C HIS A 227 0.38 3.02 11.05
N LEU A 228 0.08 1.88 11.69
CA LEU A 228 -1.28 1.50 12.11
C LEU A 228 -1.94 2.54 13.03
N GLY A 229 -1.16 3.22 13.85
CA GLY A 229 -1.64 4.31 14.72
C GLY A 229 -2.10 5.57 13.98
N ASN A 230 -1.80 5.70 12.69
CA ASN A 230 -2.24 6.81 11.84
C ASN A 230 -2.79 6.26 10.50
N PRO A 231 -3.92 5.54 10.53
CA PRO A 231 -4.41 4.81 9.37
C PRO A 231 -4.72 5.75 8.20
N GLY A 232 -4.27 5.36 7.00
CA GLY A 232 -4.47 6.12 5.77
C GLY A 232 -3.56 7.33 5.61
N GLN A 233 -2.65 7.60 6.55
CA GLN A 233 -1.61 8.62 6.39
C GLN A 233 -0.30 7.99 5.97
N MET A 234 0.37 8.63 5.02
CA MET A 234 1.69 8.28 4.55
C MET A 234 2.61 9.49 4.64
N TRP A 235 3.86 9.25 5.03
CA TRP A 235 4.90 10.26 5.03
C TRP A 235 6.00 9.91 4.03
N CYS A 236 6.67 10.95 3.54
CA CYS A 236 7.82 10.86 2.68
C CYS A 236 8.89 11.84 3.16
N TYR A 237 10.04 11.31 3.55
CA TYR A 237 11.28 12.07 3.70
C TYR A 237 12.01 12.14 2.35
N THR A 238 12.50 13.32 1.98
CA THR A 238 13.30 13.55 0.76
C THR A 238 14.73 13.95 1.16
N HIS A 239 15.71 13.10 0.85
CA HIS A 239 17.10 13.28 1.32
C HIS A 239 17.74 14.58 0.80
N GLU A 240 17.54 14.91 -0.47
CA GLU A 240 18.10 16.12 -1.10
C GLU A 240 17.71 17.42 -0.36
N THR A 241 16.47 17.49 0.14
CA THR A 241 15.95 18.70 0.79
C THR A 241 15.95 18.61 2.32
N GLY A 242 16.13 17.42 2.87
CA GLY A 242 15.94 17.11 4.29
C GLY A 242 14.49 17.26 4.78
N GLN A 243 13.51 17.48 3.88
CA GLN A 243 12.13 17.77 4.26
C GLN A 243 11.26 16.51 4.33
N VAL A 244 10.27 16.54 5.22
CA VAL A 244 9.21 15.54 5.29
C VAL A 244 7.88 16.13 4.84
N ARG A 245 7.17 15.41 3.97
CA ARG A 245 5.78 15.68 3.59
C ARG A 245 4.89 14.52 3.98
N HIS A 246 3.62 14.78 4.24
CA HIS A 246 2.62 13.75 4.48
C HIS A 246 1.37 13.95 3.62
N SER A 247 0.65 12.86 3.36
CA SER A 247 -0.60 12.87 2.62
C SER A 247 -1.51 11.73 3.06
N SER A 248 -2.82 11.92 2.90
CA SER A 248 -3.84 10.88 3.11
C SER A 248 -4.01 9.93 1.91
N SER A 249 -3.17 10.07 0.89
CA SER A 249 -3.21 9.25 -0.33
C SER A 249 -1.82 8.79 -0.73
N ARG A 250 -1.68 7.48 -0.95
CA ARG A 250 -0.45 6.87 -1.50
C ARG A 250 -0.11 7.37 -2.90
N MET A 251 -1.13 7.77 -3.69
CA MET A 251 -0.93 8.29 -5.05
C MET A 251 -0.12 9.59 -5.07
N THR A 252 -0.15 10.36 -3.98
CA THR A 252 0.63 11.59 -3.82
C THR A 252 2.14 11.34 -3.90
N PHE A 253 2.59 10.12 -3.59
CA PHE A 253 4.00 9.72 -3.59
C PHE A 253 4.34 8.72 -4.69
N GLN A 254 3.56 8.73 -5.80
CA GLN A 254 3.76 7.78 -6.89
C GLN A 254 5.17 7.88 -7.50
N HIS A 255 5.69 9.10 -7.70
CA HIS A 255 7.03 9.31 -8.23
C HIS A 255 8.11 8.69 -7.33
N GLU A 256 7.97 8.86 -6.01
CA GLU A 256 8.87 8.27 -5.02
C GLU A 256 8.78 6.74 -5.01
N PHE A 257 7.59 6.18 -5.27
CA PHE A 257 7.41 4.73 -5.49
C PHE A 257 7.95 4.20 -6.81
N GLU A 258 8.19 5.05 -7.81
CA GLU A 258 8.82 4.67 -9.08
C GLU A 258 10.35 4.61 -8.97
N ASN A 259 10.93 5.31 -7.98
CA ASN A 259 12.36 5.25 -7.70
C ASN A 259 12.74 3.97 -6.96
N ARG A 260 13.53 3.10 -7.61
CA ARG A 260 13.89 1.76 -7.08
C ARG A 260 14.79 1.78 -5.84
N ASP A 261 15.43 2.91 -5.55
CA ASP A 261 16.32 3.07 -4.40
C ASP A 261 15.59 3.68 -3.19
N THR A 262 14.28 3.95 -3.33
CA THR A 262 13.39 4.31 -2.23
C THR A 262 13.24 3.17 -1.23
N TRP A 263 13.18 3.52 0.06
CA TRP A 263 12.77 2.62 1.13
C TRP A 263 11.36 2.93 1.59
N TYR A 264 10.53 1.91 1.75
CA TYR A 264 9.15 1.99 2.19
C TYR A 264 8.90 1.06 3.38
N PHE A 265 8.45 1.65 4.49
CA PHE A 265 8.15 0.95 5.72
C PHE A 265 6.64 0.90 5.98
N ALA A 266 6.08 -0.29 6.15
CA ALA A 266 4.69 -0.47 6.55
C ALA A 266 4.64 -1.08 7.95
N ASP A 267 4.33 -0.30 8.98
CA ASP A 267 4.28 -0.78 10.36
C ASP A 267 2.83 -1.04 10.80
N GLY A 268 2.47 -2.33 10.85
CA GLY A 268 1.13 -2.80 11.19
C GLY A 268 0.06 -2.51 10.11
N VAL A 269 0.46 -2.02 8.94
CA VAL A 269 -0.44 -1.69 7.81
C VAL A 269 -0.18 -2.64 6.65
N GLN A 270 -1.20 -2.94 5.85
CA GLN A 270 -1.04 -3.73 4.63
C GLN A 270 -0.19 -2.95 3.61
N PRO A 271 0.97 -3.49 3.20
CA PRO A 271 1.90 -2.80 2.31
C PRO A 271 1.38 -2.76 0.88
N ILE A 272 1.87 -1.82 0.08
CA ILE A 272 1.79 -1.90 -1.38
C ILE A 272 2.76 -3.00 -1.84
N THR A 273 2.25 -4.10 -2.38
CA THR A 273 3.09 -5.27 -2.70
C THR A 273 3.64 -5.27 -4.13
N THR A 274 3.02 -4.53 -5.04
CA THR A 274 3.33 -4.48 -6.48
C THR A 274 4.44 -3.50 -6.85
N THR A 275 5.06 -2.85 -5.88
CA THR A 275 6.11 -1.85 -6.09
C THR A 275 7.50 -2.49 -6.22
N ALA A 276 8.41 -1.79 -6.90
CA ALA A 276 9.81 -2.17 -7.09
C ALA A 276 10.77 -1.57 -6.04
N VAL A 277 10.25 -0.77 -5.09
CA VAL A 277 11.03 -0.17 -4.00
C VAL A 277 11.46 -1.20 -2.96
N HIS A 278 12.35 -0.79 -2.05
CA HIS A 278 12.72 -1.58 -0.88
C HIS A 278 11.57 -1.54 0.14
N THR A 279 10.82 -2.62 0.29
CA THR A 279 9.64 -2.68 1.16
C THR A 279 9.92 -3.50 2.40
N VAL A 280 9.75 -2.90 3.58
CA VAL A 280 9.85 -3.57 4.88
C VAL A 280 8.49 -3.53 5.57
N LEU A 281 7.85 -4.68 5.65
CA LEU A 281 6.64 -4.86 6.45
C LEU A 281 7.04 -5.20 7.89
N ILE A 282 6.68 -4.35 8.84
CA ILE A 282 6.84 -4.59 10.27
C ILE A 282 5.49 -5.02 10.82
N THR A 283 5.39 -6.23 11.35
CA THR A 283 4.08 -6.80 11.71
C THR A 283 4.17 -7.82 12.84
N PRO A 284 3.18 -7.95 13.73
CA PRO A 284 3.02 -9.17 14.53
C PRO A 284 2.87 -10.42 13.63
N PRO A 285 2.89 -11.65 14.17
CA PRO A 285 2.76 -12.89 13.38
C PRO A 285 1.33 -13.07 12.82
N VAL A 286 0.90 -12.16 11.95
CA VAL A 286 -0.40 -12.16 11.28
C VAL A 286 -0.24 -12.84 9.93
N TYR A 287 -0.80 -14.03 9.82
CA TYR A 287 -0.61 -14.93 8.69
C TYR A 287 -1.03 -14.34 7.34
N LYS A 288 -2.13 -13.57 7.29
CA LYS A 288 -2.66 -13.08 6.01
C LYS A 288 -1.72 -12.09 5.32
N THR A 289 -1.29 -11.04 6.02
CA THR A 289 -0.45 -9.98 5.47
C THR A 289 0.97 -10.45 5.15
N SER A 290 1.54 -11.28 6.03
CA SER A 290 2.86 -11.91 5.79
C SER A 290 2.84 -12.81 4.56
N LYS A 291 1.84 -13.68 4.44
CA LYS A 291 1.71 -14.60 3.29
C LYS A 291 1.54 -13.89 1.96
N GLU A 292 0.86 -12.74 1.92
CA GLU A 292 0.76 -11.92 0.70
C GLU A 292 2.14 -11.38 0.28
N MET A 293 2.94 -10.88 1.23
CA MET A 293 4.31 -10.44 0.96
C MET A 293 5.23 -11.61 0.56
N GLU A 294 5.10 -12.77 1.19
CA GLU A 294 5.89 -13.97 0.85
C GLU A 294 5.61 -14.47 -0.57
N LYS A 295 4.34 -14.47 -1.00
CA LYS A 295 3.97 -14.78 -2.40
C LYS A 295 4.63 -13.85 -3.41
N GLU A 296 4.87 -12.62 -2.98
CA GLU A 296 5.54 -11.57 -3.74
C GLU A 296 7.07 -11.64 -3.62
N GLY A 297 7.56 -12.72 -3.01
CA GLY A 297 8.97 -13.07 -2.84
C GLY A 297 9.58 -12.62 -1.53
N ALA A 298 8.85 -11.97 -0.62
CA ALA A 298 9.47 -11.36 0.56
C ALA A 298 10.18 -12.36 1.47
N SER A 299 11.32 -11.95 2.03
CA SER A 299 12.04 -12.72 3.04
C SER A 299 11.53 -12.39 4.44
N VAL A 300 11.29 -13.42 5.25
CA VAL A 300 10.73 -13.28 6.60
C VAL A 300 11.85 -13.36 7.64
N TRP A 301 11.89 -12.36 8.51
CA TRP A 301 12.85 -12.21 9.58
C TRP A 301 12.11 -12.20 10.92
N TYR A 302 12.51 -13.09 11.82
CA TYR A 302 11.95 -13.17 13.17
C TYR A 302 12.83 -12.39 14.13
N MET A 303 12.29 -11.30 14.68
CA MET A 303 12.95 -10.55 15.75
C MET A 303 12.84 -11.36 17.05
N PRO A 304 13.97 -11.64 17.73
CA PRO A 304 13.94 -12.40 18.98
C PRO A 304 13.27 -11.59 20.09
N VAL A 305 12.74 -12.31 21.08
CA VAL A 305 12.37 -11.72 22.38
C VAL A 305 13.62 -11.17 23.07
N TRP A 306 13.43 -10.41 24.14
CA TRP A 306 14.55 -9.89 24.92
C TRP A 306 15.13 -10.96 25.82
N GLU A 307 16.45 -11.03 25.90
CA GLU A 307 17.12 -11.81 26.94
C GLU A 307 16.96 -11.12 28.30
N TYR A 308 17.05 -11.88 29.39
CA TYR A 308 16.87 -11.34 30.73
C TYR A 308 17.91 -10.24 31.04
N ASP A 309 19.18 -10.51 30.73
CA ASP A 309 20.27 -9.55 30.97
C ASP A 309 20.12 -8.30 30.08
N GLU A 310 19.62 -8.45 28.84
CA GLU A 310 19.30 -7.32 27.93
C GLU A 310 18.20 -6.43 28.54
N LEU A 311 17.19 -7.02 29.19
CA LEU A 311 16.14 -6.27 29.89
C LEU A 311 16.67 -5.54 31.12
N LEU A 312 17.55 -6.16 31.90
CA LEU A 312 18.15 -5.54 33.08
C LEU A 312 19.05 -4.36 32.70
N ASP A 313 19.85 -4.50 31.64
CA ASP A 313 20.68 -3.42 31.13
C ASP A 313 19.83 -2.24 30.63
N CYS A 314 18.82 -2.52 29.79
CA CYS A 314 17.85 -1.51 29.35
C CYS A 314 17.12 -0.85 30.53
N ARG A 315 16.73 -1.65 31.54
CA ARG A 315 16.09 -1.14 32.75
C ARG A 315 16.99 -0.17 33.49
N SER A 316 18.26 -0.50 33.69
CA SER A 316 19.20 0.37 34.41
C SER A 316 19.39 1.75 33.73
N LYS A 317 19.13 1.83 32.42
CA LYS A 317 19.36 3.03 31.60
C LYS A 317 18.10 3.86 31.33
N MET A 318 16.93 3.22 31.20
CA MET A 318 15.68 3.87 30.77
C MET A 318 14.48 3.63 31.69
N TYR A 319 14.55 2.65 32.58
CA TYR A 319 13.42 2.23 33.43
C TYR A 319 13.89 2.01 34.88
N ASP A 320 14.82 2.83 35.37
CA ASP A 320 15.44 2.69 36.69
C ASP A 320 14.40 2.76 37.83
N GLU A 321 13.29 3.48 37.61
CA GLU A 321 12.12 3.51 38.50
C GLU A 321 11.43 2.14 38.68
N VAL A 322 11.57 1.22 37.73
CA VAL A 322 10.99 -0.14 37.84
C VAL A 322 11.90 -1.00 38.70
N PRO A 323 11.43 -1.56 39.84
CA PRO A 323 12.27 -2.40 40.70
C PRO A 323 12.72 -3.68 39.98
N GLU A 324 13.97 -4.09 40.20
CA GLU A 324 14.54 -5.32 39.61
C GLU A 324 13.74 -6.58 39.98
N ALA A 325 13.28 -6.69 41.23
CA ALA A 325 12.40 -7.77 41.65
C ALA A 325 11.07 -7.79 40.87
N THR A 326 10.56 -6.63 40.45
CA THR A 326 9.37 -6.56 39.58
C THR A 326 9.70 -7.07 38.18
N VAL A 327 10.86 -6.71 37.63
CA VAL A 327 11.36 -7.21 36.34
C VAL A 327 11.49 -8.74 36.37
N GLU A 328 12.12 -9.31 37.40
CA GLU A 328 12.28 -10.75 37.58
C GLU A 328 10.93 -11.48 37.57
N ASN A 329 10.00 -11.05 38.44
CA ASN A 329 8.67 -11.66 38.54
C ASN A 329 7.89 -11.58 37.21
N LEU A 330 7.95 -10.44 36.52
CA LEU A 330 7.26 -10.26 35.25
C LEU A 330 7.92 -11.05 34.12
N TYR A 331 9.25 -11.16 34.11
CA TYR A 331 9.98 -11.95 33.12
C TYR A 331 9.64 -13.44 33.24
N GLN A 332 9.52 -13.98 34.46
CA GLN A 332 9.07 -15.35 34.66
C GLN A 332 7.66 -15.63 34.08
N CYS A 333 6.82 -14.61 33.95
CA CYS A 333 5.45 -14.75 33.44
C CYS A 333 5.31 -14.40 31.96
N TYR A 334 5.88 -13.28 31.53
CA TYR A 334 5.77 -12.74 30.17
C TYR A 334 6.95 -13.12 29.27
N GLY A 335 8.04 -13.67 29.82
CA GLY A 335 9.30 -13.84 29.13
C GLY A 335 9.91 -12.50 28.72
N GLY A 336 10.65 -12.50 27.60
CA GLY A 336 11.34 -11.35 27.04
C GLY A 336 10.47 -10.29 26.35
N VAL A 337 9.28 -9.97 26.87
CA VAL A 337 8.38 -8.96 26.28
C VAL A 337 8.49 -7.63 27.02
N ALA A 338 9.43 -6.79 26.58
CA ALA A 338 9.78 -5.51 27.21
C ALA A 338 8.58 -4.60 27.52
N ARG A 339 7.54 -4.59 26.68
CA ARG A 339 6.30 -3.84 26.95
C ARG A 339 5.71 -4.20 28.32
N TYR A 340 5.59 -5.49 28.63
CA TYR A 340 4.95 -5.93 29.87
C TYR A 340 5.92 -5.98 31.04
N VAL A 341 7.20 -6.22 30.78
CA VAL A 341 8.23 -6.32 31.82
C VAL A 341 8.76 -4.95 32.29
N LEU A 342 8.85 -3.95 31.40
CA LEU A 342 9.43 -2.64 31.69
C LEU A 342 8.41 -1.49 31.57
N GLN A 343 7.78 -1.35 30.39
CA GLN A 343 6.92 -0.19 30.13
C GLN A 343 5.65 -0.20 30.98
N HIS A 344 4.96 -1.34 31.07
CA HIS A 344 3.72 -1.46 31.82
C HIS A 344 3.88 -1.15 33.32
N PRO A 345 4.88 -1.72 34.05
CA PRO A 345 5.10 -1.34 35.45
C PRO A 345 5.55 0.12 35.61
N LEU A 346 6.34 0.68 34.68
CA LEU A 346 6.71 2.10 34.73
C LEU A 346 5.46 3.01 34.68
N LEU A 347 4.50 2.69 33.81
CA LEU A 347 3.24 3.44 33.69
C LEU A 347 2.29 3.21 34.87
N HIS A 348 2.52 2.17 35.67
CA HIS A 348 1.67 1.75 36.78
C HIS A 348 2.51 1.43 38.03
N PRO A 349 3.24 2.41 38.59
CA PRO A 349 4.24 2.16 39.63
C PRO A 349 3.63 1.62 40.93
N ASN A 350 2.35 1.93 41.18
CA ASN A 350 1.61 1.48 42.36
C ASN A 350 0.80 0.18 42.13
N ALA A 351 0.85 -0.40 40.93
CA ALA A 351 0.11 -1.62 40.63
C ALA A 351 0.79 -2.83 41.28
N LYS A 352 -0.02 -3.63 41.99
CA LYS A 352 0.43 -4.94 42.48
C LYS A 352 0.66 -5.89 41.30
N LEU A 353 1.51 -6.90 41.51
CA LEU A 353 1.84 -7.91 40.50
C LEU A 353 0.60 -8.53 39.83
N CYS A 354 -0.44 -8.87 40.60
CA CYS A 354 -1.68 -9.42 40.05
C CYS A 354 -2.33 -8.52 38.98
N LYS A 355 -2.30 -7.20 39.18
CA LYS A 355 -2.82 -6.22 38.22
C LYS A 355 -1.93 -6.10 36.98
N LEU A 356 -0.60 -6.19 37.16
CA LEU A 356 0.35 -6.20 36.04
C LEU A 356 0.24 -7.48 35.18
N LEU A 357 -0.28 -8.56 35.76
CA LEU A 357 -0.53 -9.85 35.08
C LEU A 357 -1.91 -9.94 34.41
N GLU A 358 -2.83 -8.99 34.63
CA GLU A 358 -4.17 -9.00 34.02
C GLU A 358 -4.15 -9.19 32.49
N PRO A 359 -3.29 -8.52 31.70
CA PRO A 359 -3.20 -8.74 30.26
C PRO A 359 -2.91 -10.19 29.88
N LEU A 360 -2.00 -10.85 30.61
CA LEU A 360 -1.66 -12.26 30.39
C LEU A 360 -2.83 -13.17 30.72
N VAL A 361 -3.46 -12.97 31.89
CA VAL A 361 -4.60 -13.77 32.34
C VAL A 361 -5.75 -13.67 31.33
N ASN A 362 -6.04 -12.46 30.86
CA ASN A 362 -7.08 -12.23 29.85
C ASN A 362 -6.73 -12.94 28.53
N ALA A 363 -5.48 -12.86 28.08
CA ALA A 363 -5.03 -13.56 26.87
C ALA A 363 -5.20 -15.08 26.99
N ILE A 364 -4.81 -15.68 28.12
CA ILE A 364 -4.97 -17.10 28.40
C ILE A 364 -6.46 -17.49 28.37
N HIS A 365 -7.33 -16.74 29.03
CA HIS A 365 -8.77 -17.00 29.02
C HIS A 365 -9.37 -16.92 27.61
N THR A 366 -8.95 -15.96 26.79
CA THR A 366 -9.40 -15.87 25.38
C THR A 366 -8.92 -17.03 24.51
N CYS A 367 -7.72 -17.57 24.77
CA CYS A 367 -7.21 -18.75 24.06
C CYS A 367 -7.97 -20.03 24.44
N VAL A 368 -8.29 -20.23 25.73
CA VAL A 368 -9.05 -21.39 26.20
C VAL A 368 -10.47 -21.40 25.62
N THR A 369 -11.12 -20.24 25.58
CA THR A 369 -12.49 -20.11 25.06
C THR A 369 -12.59 -20.25 23.54
N THR A 370 -11.52 -19.97 22.79
CA THR A 370 -11.50 -20.14 21.32
C THR A 370 -11.10 -21.55 20.88
N GLN A 371 -10.52 -22.38 21.76
CA GLN A 371 -10.13 -23.76 21.47
C GLN A 371 -11.22 -24.80 21.78
N MET A 372 -12.39 -24.42 22.30
CA MET A 372 -13.53 -25.31 22.47
C MET A 372 -14.62 -25.02 21.42
N PRO A 373 -14.62 -25.70 20.27
CA PRO A 373 -15.81 -25.81 19.46
C PRO A 373 -16.80 -26.75 20.17
N ILE A 374 -18.01 -26.25 20.46
CA ILE A 374 -19.18 -27.10 20.71
C ILE A 374 -19.66 -27.63 19.36
#